data_AF-N0DXT5-F1
#
_entry.id   AF-N0DXT5-F1
#
_cell.length_a   1.000
_cell.length_b   1.000
_cell.length_c   1.000
_cell.angle_alpha   90.00
_cell.angle_beta   90.00
_cell.angle_gamma   90.00
#
_symmetry.space_group_name_H-M   'P 1'
#
loop_
_entity.id
_entity.type
_entity.pdbx_description
1 polymer ?
#
loop_
_entity_poly.entity_id
_entity_poly.type
_entity_poly.pdbx_seq_one_letter_code
_entity_poly.pdbx_strand_id
1 'polypeptide(L)'
;MRRMKADVGKVHPGDRVVVRHRLGTPDDFGHTLTDVVGEFVGQDDGEITVATRKGTVAVPLADVVVVKVVPPRPVRRGAAHRALSVDGMQEVMLGAWGATEREWLGRWQLRAGGGYTMRANSVAVLGSPGLPLANAVDHALDWYAARSLPLNVTLAGPVDFAVDDDPLGVELLSRGARVAERCLTMTADSARVLAALKVPVGRQTKPTAQPGLLGEPTSAGNTGALPPAGDTGEIEVVESVDDEWLAAHRGYRQSDRATAGATDGDMWFDLARTILMGSPAQRFARMRATGSGDIVALGRAGITPGWVGLGSIWVAPDRRREGLGASVTRALLESALDVGARSSHLQVLSHNGAARAMYDAIGFEPHHDYVNVILEQP
;
A
#
# COMPACT_ATOMS: atom_id res chain seq x y z
N MET A 1 13.15 -33.40 -45.17
CA MET A 1 12.47 -32.66 -44.09
C MET A 1 13.47 -31.62 -43.55
N ARG A 2 13.23 -30.32 -43.79
CA ARG A 2 14.20 -29.25 -43.54
C ARG A 2 14.25 -28.97 -42.03
N ARG A 3 15.40 -29.16 -41.38
CA ARG A 3 15.60 -28.79 -39.96
C ARG A 3 15.49 -27.26 -39.86
N MET A 4 14.38 -26.75 -39.31
CA MET A 4 14.32 -25.36 -38.86
C MET A 4 15.19 -25.25 -37.61
N LYS A 5 16.20 -24.36 -37.63
CA LYS A 5 16.91 -23.96 -36.41
C LYS A 5 15.89 -23.24 -35.52
N ALA A 6 15.74 -23.69 -34.28
CA ALA A 6 14.96 -22.95 -33.29
C ALA A 6 15.61 -21.56 -33.09
N ASP A 7 14.81 -20.50 -33.15
CA ASP A 7 15.26 -19.12 -32.94
C ASP A 7 15.36 -18.85 -31.43
N VAL A 8 16.37 -19.44 -30.79
CA VAL A 8 16.60 -19.35 -29.33
C VAL A 8 17.15 -17.96 -28.92
N GLY A 9 17.63 -17.17 -29.88
CA GLY A 9 18.33 -15.90 -29.63
C GLY A 9 17.47 -14.74 -29.09
N LYS A 10 16.18 -14.96 -28.79
CA LYS A 10 15.24 -13.94 -28.28
C LYS A 10 14.75 -14.20 -26.86
N VAL A 11 15.41 -15.09 -26.12
CA VAL A 11 15.05 -15.49 -24.76
C VAL A 11 16.21 -15.16 -23.83
N HIS A 12 15.91 -14.61 -22.67
CA HIS A 12 16.89 -14.24 -21.65
C HIS A 12 16.73 -15.09 -20.38
N PRO A 13 17.81 -15.35 -19.62
CA PRO A 13 17.70 -15.95 -18.29
C PRO A 13 16.67 -15.21 -17.42
N GLY A 14 15.77 -15.96 -16.78
CA GLY A 14 14.64 -15.42 -16.02
C GLY A 14 13.33 -15.32 -16.81
N ASP A 15 13.35 -15.41 -18.13
CA ASP A 15 12.12 -15.43 -18.93
C ASP A 15 11.32 -16.70 -18.65
N ARG A 16 10.02 -16.56 -18.45
CA ARG A 16 9.15 -17.73 -18.43
C ARG A 16 8.94 -18.20 -19.86
N VAL A 17 9.32 -19.45 -20.15
CA VAL A 17 9.26 -20.02 -21.50
C VAL A 17 8.43 -21.28 -21.57
N VAL A 18 7.95 -21.57 -22.79
CA VAL A 18 7.61 -22.93 -23.22
C VAL A 18 8.64 -23.39 -24.25
N VAL A 19 9.24 -24.55 -24.00
CA VAL A 19 10.14 -25.25 -24.91
C VAL A 19 9.43 -26.49 -25.40
N ARG A 20 9.02 -26.49 -26.68
CA ARG A 20 8.48 -27.69 -27.34
C ARG A 20 9.63 -28.48 -27.93
N HIS A 21 9.72 -29.76 -27.60
CA HIS A 21 10.79 -30.62 -28.10
C HIS A 21 10.28 -32.01 -28.51
N ARG A 22 11.10 -32.68 -29.32
CA ARG A 22 10.87 -34.06 -29.75
C ARG A 22 11.18 -35.02 -28.63
N LEU A 23 10.40 -36.10 -28.58
CA LEU A 23 10.67 -37.26 -27.75
C LEU A 23 11.51 -38.26 -28.57
N GLY A 24 12.51 -38.87 -27.94
CA GLY A 24 13.32 -39.93 -28.57
C GLY A 24 12.50 -41.17 -28.91
N THR A 25 11.44 -41.44 -28.14
CA THR A 25 10.43 -42.46 -28.39
C THR A 25 9.04 -41.86 -28.17
N PRO A 26 8.02 -42.24 -28.95
CA PRO A 26 6.66 -41.82 -28.69
C PRO A 26 6.23 -42.16 -27.26
N ASP A 27 5.41 -41.32 -26.63
CA ASP A 27 4.84 -41.61 -25.32
C ASP A 27 3.78 -42.73 -25.40
N ASP A 28 3.19 -43.10 -24.25
CA ASP A 28 2.16 -44.15 -24.16
C ASP A 28 0.90 -43.87 -25.01
N PHE A 29 0.75 -42.65 -25.49
CA PHE A 29 -0.35 -42.19 -26.35
C PHE A 29 0.08 -41.98 -27.80
N GLY A 30 1.34 -42.27 -28.14
CA GLY A 30 1.91 -42.13 -29.47
C GLY A 30 2.35 -40.71 -29.84
N HIS A 31 2.38 -39.76 -28.90
CA HIS A 31 2.86 -38.41 -29.18
C HIS A 31 4.38 -38.39 -29.36
N THR A 32 4.85 -37.63 -30.34
CA THR A 32 6.28 -37.48 -30.67
C THR A 32 6.87 -36.15 -30.20
N LEU A 33 6.04 -35.28 -29.62
CA LEU A 33 6.39 -33.95 -29.14
C LEU A 33 5.86 -33.77 -27.73
N THR A 34 6.61 -33.06 -26.90
CA THR A 34 6.18 -32.62 -25.58
C THR A 34 6.65 -31.20 -25.30
N ASP A 35 6.11 -30.60 -24.23
CA ASP A 35 6.38 -29.23 -23.82
C ASP A 35 6.99 -29.20 -22.41
N VAL A 36 8.07 -28.44 -22.26
CA VAL A 36 8.65 -28.07 -20.96
C VAL A 36 8.32 -26.59 -20.70
N VAL A 37 7.70 -26.30 -19.56
CA VAL A 37 7.31 -24.93 -19.19
C VAL A 37 7.94 -24.56 -17.86
N GLY A 38 8.66 -23.43 -17.84
CA GLY A 38 9.37 -22.98 -16.65
C GLY A 38 10.14 -21.69 -16.91
N GLU A 39 11.09 -21.39 -16.03
CA GLU A 39 11.99 -20.26 -16.18
C GLU A 39 13.22 -20.69 -16.99
N PHE A 40 13.57 -19.91 -18.01
CA PHE A 40 14.77 -20.16 -18.80
C PHE A 40 16.00 -19.84 -17.93
N VAL A 41 16.84 -20.84 -17.71
CA VAL A 41 18.05 -20.70 -16.88
C VAL A 41 19.22 -20.28 -17.75
N GLY A 42 19.35 -20.91 -18.92
CA GLY A 42 20.47 -20.69 -19.82
C GLY A 42 20.54 -21.74 -20.92
N GLN A 43 21.55 -21.60 -21.76
CA GLN A 43 21.86 -22.52 -22.84
C GLN A 43 23.36 -22.79 -22.82
N ASP A 44 23.74 -24.05 -22.60
CA ASP A 44 25.13 -24.50 -22.51
C ASP A 44 25.29 -25.80 -23.32
N ASP A 45 26.46 -26.01 -23.92
CA ASP A 45 26.89 -27.28 -24.54
C ASP A 45 25.84 -28.06 -25.35
N GLY A 46 25.04 -27.35 -26.15
CA GLY A 46 24.07 -27.98 -27.05
C GLY A 46 22.69 -28.24 -26.42
N GLU A 47 22.41 -27.73 -25.23
CA GLU A 47 21.13 -27.92 -24.51
C GLU A 47 20.53 -26.59 -24.03
N ILE A 48 19.22 -26.57 -23.81
CA ILE A 48 18.50 -25.51 -23.12
C ILE A 48 18.08 -26.01 -21.74
N THR A 49 18.35 -25.21 -20.71
CA THR A 49 17.99 -25.52 -19.33
C THR A 49 16.79 -24.70 -18.89
N VAL A 50 15.74 -25.38 -18.42
CA VAL A 50 14.51 -24.76 -17.92
C VAL A 50 14.25 -25.21 -16.48
N ALA A 51 14.17 -24.26 -15.55
CA ALA A 51 13.76 -24.51 -14.17
C ALA A 51 12.23 -24.70 -14.13
N THR A 52 11.78 -25.94 -13.89
CA THR A 52 10.36 -26.26 -13.74
C THR A 52 9.99 -26.46 -12.27
N ARG A 53 8.69 -26.56 -11.97
CA ARG A 53 8.23 -26.85 -10.60
C ARG A 53 8.68 -28.21 -10.05
N LYS A 54 8.98 -29.15 -10.94
CA LYS A 54 9.42 -30.51 -10.56
C LYS A 54 10.95 -30.63 -10.54
N GLY A 55 11.65 -29.50 -10.69
CA GLY A 55 13.10 -29.45 -10.84
C GLY A 55 13.52 -28.95 -12.22
N THR A 56 14.83 -28.83 -12.39
CA THR A 56 15.44 -28.37 -13.63
C THR A 56 15.38 -29.45 -14.70
N VAL A 57 15.01 -29.05 -15.92
CA VAL A 57 14.93 -29.93 -17.09
C VAL A 57 15.87 -29.37 -18.16
N ALA A 58 16.83 -30.18 -18.58
CA ALA A 58 17.69 -29.90 -19.73
C ALA A 58 17.10 -30.55 -20.98
N VAL A 59 17.05 -29.82 -22.08
CA VAL A 59 16.49 -30.25 -23.36
C VAL A 59 17.55 -30.09 -24.45
N PRO A 60 17.95 -31.17 -25.15
CA PRO A 60 18.89 -31.07 -26.27
C PRO A 60 18.39 -30.13 -27.37
N LEU A 61 19.21 -29.18 -27.80
CA LEU A 61 18.87 -28.22 -28.87
C LEU A 61 18.50 -28.92 -30.19
N ALA A 62 19.04 -30.12 -30.43
CA ALA A 62 18.69 -30.94 -31.59
C ALA A 62 17.21 -31.36 -31.61
N ASP A 63 16.60 -31.48 -30.43
CA ASP A 63 15.21 -31.93 -30.25
C ASP A 63 14.23 -30.76 -30.14
N VAL A 64 14.73 -29.56 -29.83
CA VAL A 64 13.91 -28.35 -29.73
C VAL A 64 13.26 -28.03 -31.08
N VAL A 65 11.94 -27.81 -31.04
CA VAL A 65 11.13 -27.41 -32.19
C VAL A 65 10.79 -25.93 -32.12
N VAL A 66 10.38 -25.46 -30.94
CA VAL A 66 10.08 -24.04 -30.71
C VAL A 66 10.37 -23.66 -29.27
N VAL A 67 10.86 -22.45 -29.08
CA VAL A 67 10.95 -21.78 -27.78
C VAL A 67 10.13 -20.50 -27.87
N LYS A 68 9.28 -20.24 -26.86
CA LYS A 68 8.47 -19.02 -26.81
C LYS A 68 8.40 -18.49 -25.39
N VAL A 69 8.63 -17.18 -25.23
CA VAL A 69 8.36 -16.47 -23.98
C VAL A 69 6.84 -16.45 -23.74
N VAL A 70 6.42 -16.89 -22.57
CA VAL A 70 5.03 -16.89 -22.12
C VAL A 70 4.85 -15.92 -20.96
N PRO A 71 3.66 -15.34 -20.78
CA PRO A 71 3.40 -14.46 -19.64
C PRO A 71 3.74 -15.14 -18.30
N PRO A 72 4.06 -14.38 -17.25
CA PRO A 72 4.31 -14.91 -15.92
C PRO A 72 3.15 -15.81 -15.48
N ARG A 73 3.46 -16.78 -14.60
CA ARG A 73 2.46 -17.76 -14.13
C ARG A 73 1.22 -17.01 -13.66
N PRO A 74 0.02 -17.32 -14.19
CA PRO A 74 -1.21 -16.78 -13.64
C PRO A 74 -1.23 -17.10 -12.15
N VAL A 75 -1.16 -16.07 -11.31
CA VAL A 75 -1.39 -16.21 -9.88
C VAL A 75 -2.85 -16.65 -9.79
N ARG A 76 -3.14 -17.82 -9.17
CA ARG A 76 -4.53 -18.17 -8.81
C ARG A 76 -5.09 -16.93 -8.13
N ARG A 77 -6.20 -16.36 -8.61
CA ARG A 77 -6.81 -15.15 -8.03
C ARG A 77 -6.98 -15.38 -6.53
N GLY A 78 -6.01 -14.92 -5.74
CA GLY A 78 -6.19 -14.72 -4.32
C GLY A 78 -7.24 -13.64 -4.13
N ALA A 79 -7.56 -13.36 -2.87
CA ALA A 79 -8.38 -12.20 -2.55
C ALA A 79 -7.76 -10.94 -3.20
N ALA A 80 -8.57 -10.07 -3.81
CA ALA A 80 -8.10 -8.97 -4.65
C ALA A 80 -7.10 -8.05 -3.93
N HIS A 81 -7.26 -7.88 -2.61
CA HIS A 81 -6.37 -7.11 -1.75
C HIS A 81 -4.95 -7.72 -1.60
N ARG A 82 -4.69 -8.91 -2.15
CA ARG A 82 -3.38 -9.59 -2.17
C ARG A 82 -2.76 -9.66 -3.56
N ALA A 83 -3.40 -9.06 -4.56
CA ALA A 83 -2.98 -9.18 -5.95
C ALA A 83 -1.81 -8.25 -6.31
N LEU A 84 -1.58 -7.18 -5.54
CA LEU A 84 -0.54 -6.21 -5.83
C LEU A 84 0.83 -6.70 -5.34
N SER A 85 1.88 -6.34 -6.07
CA SER A 85 3.26 -6.43 -5.58
C SER A 85 3.50 -5.38 -4.49
N VAL A 86 4.66 -5.44 -3.82
CA VAL A 86 5.10 -4.39 -2.88
C VAL A 86 5.06 -3.01 -3.56
N ASP A 87 5.67 -2.88 -4.74
CA ASP A 87 5.70 -1.62 -5.51
C ASP A 87 4.30 -1.14 -5.89
N GLY A 88 3.44 -2.06 -6.37
CA GLY A 88 2.07 -1.72 -6.73
C GLY A 88 1.25 -1.25 -5.53
N MET A 89 1.46 -1.86 -4.37
CA MET A 89 0.81 -1.44 -3.13
C MET A 89 1.38 -0.10 -2.63
N GLN A 90 2.67 0.14 -2.78
CA GLN A 90 3.30 1.43 -2.46
C GLN A 90 2.75 2.56 -3.36
N GLU A 91 2.50 2.30 -4.64
CA GLU A 91 1.88 3.27 -5.57
C GLU A 91 0.43 3.60 -5.18
N VAL A 92 -0.36 2.61 -4.76
CA VAL A 92 -1.70 2.83 -4.17
C VAL A 92 -1.60 3.68 -2.88
N MET A 93 -0.69 3.30 -1.98
CA MET A 93 -0.47 3.99 -0.70
C MET A 93 0.02 5.43 -0.86
N LEU A 94 0.79 5.69 -1.93
CA LEU A 94 1.27 7.00 -2.34
C LEU A 94 0.11 7.88 -2.77
N GLY A 95 -0.80 7.36 -3.59
CA GLY A 95 -2.00 8.08 -4.04
C GLY A 95 -2.96 8.46 -2.91
N ALA A 96 -2.98 7.70 -1.81
CA ALA A 96 -3.83 7.99 -0.66
C ALA A 96 -3.34 9.17 0.22
N TRP A 97 -2.15 9.72 -0.04
CA TRP A 97 -1.57 10.81 0.75
C TRP A 97 -1.02 11.93 -0.15
N GLY A 98 -1.39 13.17 0.17
CA GLY A 98 -0.85 14.35 -0.50
C GLY A 98 0.61 14.65 -0.14
N ALA A 99 1.18 15.57 -0.90
CA ALA A 99 2.43 16.27 -0.67
C ALA A 99 2.30 17.65 -1.33
N THR A 100 2.91 18.68 -0.76
CA THR A 100 2.85 20.05 -1.30
C THR A 100 3.74 20.20 -2.53
N GLU A 101 4.86 19.49 -2.55
CA GLU A 101 5.80 19.46 -3.66
C GLU A 101 6.15 18.03 -4.02
N ARG A 102 6.34 17.78 -5.32
CA ARG A 102 6.66 16.46 -5.86
C ARG A 102 7.62 16.61 -7.02
N GLU A 103 8.56 15.68 -7.12
CA GLU A 103 9.42 15.52 -8.29
C GLU A 103 9.57 14.05 -8.63
N TRP A 104 9.51 13.72 -9.92
CA TRP A 104 9.80 12.37 -10.40
C TRP A 104 11.25 12.26 -10.83
N LEU A 105 11.95 11.28 -10.28
CA LEU A 105 13.28 10.85 -10.73
C LEU A 105 13.16 9.39 -11.17
N GLY A 106 12.93 9.17 -12.46
CA GLY A 106 12.54 7.85 -12.97
C GLY A 106 11.27 7.32 -12.28
N ARG A 107 11.35 6.15 -11.65
CA ARG A 107 10.28 5.56 -10.82
C ARG A 107 10.41 5.89 -9.33
N TRP A 108 11.20 6.90 -8.97
CA TRP A 108 11.14 7.49 -7.63
C TRP A 108 10.27 8.74 -7.65
N GLN A 109 9.51 8.95 -6.58
CA GLN A 109 8.84 10.22 -6.34
C GLN A 109 9.40 10.87 -5.07
N LEU A 110 10.13 11.97 -5.23
CA LEU A 110 10.57 12.83 -4.14
C LEU A 110 9.38 13.68 -3.70
N ARG A 111 9.18 13.81 -2.38
CA ARG A 111 8.02 14.50 -1.83
C ARG A 111 8.38 15.32 -0.61
N ALA A 112 7.84 16.53 -0.57
CA ALA A 112 7.93 17.42 0.56
C ALA A 112 6.52 17.89 0.93
N GLY A 113 6.33 18.04 2.23
CA GLY A 113 5.10 18.46 2.85
C GLY A 113 5.43 19.18 4.14
N GLY A 114 6.38 20.12 4.08
CA GLY A 114 6.77 21.05 5.16
C GLY A 114 7.05 20.40 6.52
N GLY A 115 7.54 19.15 6.56
CA GLY A 115 7.77 18.41 7.80
C GLY A 115 6.53 17.79 8.47
N TYR A 116 5.31 18.00 7.97
CA TYR A 116 4.06 17.56 8.61
C TYR A 116 4.00 16.07 8.94
N THR A 117 4.46 15.21 8.02
CA THR A 117 4.59 13.76 8.25
C THR A 117 5.78 13.20 7.50
N MET A 118 6.38 12.13 8.02
CA MET A 118 7.36 11.35 7.25
C MET A 118 6.78 10.85 5.92
N ARG A 119 5.51 10.43 5.89
CA ARG A 119 4.85 9.95 4.66
C ARG A 119 4.75 11.02 3.58
N ALA A 120 4.60 12.30 3.91
CA ALA A 120 4.53 13.39 2.94
C ALA A 120 5.93 14.01 2.66
N ASN A 121 6.93 13.62 3.44
CA ASN A 121 8.31 14.11 3.39
C ASN A 121 9.26 12.92 3.21
N SER A 122 9.02 12.09 2.19
CA SER A 122 9.90 10.97 1.86
C SER A 122 9.92 10.64 0.37
N VAL A 123 11.06 10.15 -0.09
CA VAL A 123 11.22 9.52 -1.39
C VAL A 123 10.44 8.20 -1.38
N ALA A 124 9.47 8.07 -2.29
CA ALA A 124 8.80 6.82 -2.55
C ALA A 124 9.57 6.06 -3.65
N VAL A 125 10.14 4.91 -3.30
CA VAL A 125 10.91 4.05 -4.20
C VAL A 125 9.95 3.05 -4.86
N LEU A 126 9.52 3.33 -6.10
CA LEU A 126 8.57 2.49 -6.86
C LEU A 126 9.23 1.74 -8.03
N GLY A 127 10.55 1.68 -8.06
CA GLY A 127 11.35 1.06 -9.10
C GLY A 127 12.65 1.81 -9.39
N SER A 128 13.17 1.66 -10.61
CA SER A 128 14.44 2.27 -11.02
C SER A 128 14.38 3.80 -11.12
N PRO A 129 15.36 4.54 -10.55
CA PRO A 129 15.45 5.99 -10.71
C PRO A 129 15.94 6.44 -12.09
N GLY A 130 16.34 5.50 -12.96
CA GLY A 130 16.89 5.81 -14.29
C GLY A 130 18.35 6.28 -14.28
N LEU A 131 19.01 6.27 -13.12
CA LEU A 131 20.41 6.64 -12.90
C LEU A 131 21.08 5.62 -11.96
N PRO A 132 22.43 5.59 -11.87
CA PRO A 132 23.12 4.88 -10.79
C PRO A 132 22.63 5.32 -9.41
N LEU A 133 22.52 4.40 -8.46
CA LEU A 133 21.91 4.67 -7.14
C LEU A 133 22.60 5.81 -6.39
N ALA A 134 23.93 5.86 -6.38
CA ALA A 134 24.69 6.94 -5.77
C ALA A 134 24.28 8.33 -6.31
N ASN A 135 24.18 8.46 -7.63
CA ASN A 135 23.77 9.72 -8.27
C ASN A 135 22.30 10.06 -7.96
N ALA A 136 21.42 9.06 -7.87
CA ALA A 136 20.03 9.27 -7.50
C ALA A 136 19.88 9.73 -6.04
N VAL A 137 20.73 9.20 -5.14
CA VAL A 137 20.82 9.64 -3.74
C VAL A 137 21.36 11.06 -3.64
N ASP A 138 22.39 11.42 -4.41
CA ASP A 138 22.92 12.80 -4.46
C ASP A 138 21.85 13.80 -4.92
N HIS A 139 21.13 13.47 -6.00
CA HIS A 139 20.02 14.30 -6.48
C HIS A 139 18.93 14.49 -5.42
N ALA A 140 18.57 13.41 -4.72
CA ALA A 140 17.60 13.49 -3.64
C ALA A 140 18.14 14.32 -2.47
N LEU A 141 19.41 14.21 -2.11
CA LEU A 141 20.02 15.02 -1.05
C LEU A 141 19.91 16.50 -1.36
N ASP A 142 20.31 16.92 -2.56
CA ASP A 142 20.22 18.31 -3.00
C ASP A 142 18.78 18.84 -2.96
N TRP A 143 17.84 18.01 -3.41
CA TRP A 143 16.42 18.36 -3.43
C TRP A 143 15.83 18.56 -2.03
N TYR A 144 16.20 17.71 -1.06
CA TYR A 144 15.77 17.84 0.34
C TYR A 144 16.52 18.97 1.06
N ALA A 145 17.80 19.18 0.77
CA ALA A 145 18.62 20.25 1.33
C ALA A 145 18.09 21.64 0.95
N ALA A 146 17.69 21.82 -0.32
CA ALA A 146 17.05 23.06 -0.80
C ALA A 146 15.76 23.41 -0.04
N ARG A 147 15.17 22.44 0.67
CA ARG A 147 13.95 22.58 1.47
C ARG A 147 14.19 22.55 2.97
N SER A 148 15.45 22.54 3.40
CA SER A 148 15.84 22.41 4.82
C SER A 148 15.22 21.17 5.49
N LEU A 149 15.13 20.06 4.74
CA LEU A 149 14.64 18.79 5.21
C LEU A 149 15.75 17.74 5.18
N PRO A 150 15.79 16.78 6.12
CA PRO A 150 16.65 15.61 5.99
C PRO A 150 16.18 14.77 4.80
N LEU A 151 17.12 14.09 4.12
CA LEU A 151 16.73 13.09 3.13
C LEU A 151 16.09 11.91 3.87
N ASN A 152 14.86 11.62 3.50
CA ASN A 152 14.10 10.50 4.06
C ASN A 152 13.66 9.60 2.91
N VAL A 153 14.12 8.35 2.89
CA VAL A 153 13.80 7.38 1.84
C VAL A 153 12.95 6.26 2.42
N THR A 154 11.78 6.02 1.83
CA THR A 154 10.92 4.89 2.20
C THR A 154 11.34 3.65 1.42
N LEU A 155 11.96 2.68 2.10
CA LEU A 155 12.28 1.36 1.55
C LEU A 155 11.22 0.35 1.97
N ALA A 156 10.68 -0.40 1.00
CA ALA A 156 9.67 -1.41 1.23
C ALA A 156 10.13 -2.76 0.70
N GLY A 157 9.86 -3.82 1.45
CA GLY A 157 10.27 -5.17 1.10
C GLY A 157 9.38 -6.22 1.77
N PRO A 158 9.64 -7.52 1.56
CA PRO A 158 8.96 -8.58 2.29
C PRO A 158 8.95 -8.32 3.80
N VAL A 159 7.98 -8.91 4.50
CA VAL A 159 7.93 -8.81 5.96
C VAL A 159 9.28 -9.25 6.54
N ASP A 160 9.79 -8.47 7.49
CA ASP A 160 11.10 -8.61 8.14
C ASP A 160 12.33 -8.47 7.21
N PHE A 161 12.20 -7.85 6.02
CA PHE A 161 13.37 -7.63 5.15
C PHE A 161 14.48 -6.83 5.85
N ALA A 162 15.74 -7.18 5.57
CA ALA A 162 16.90 -6.45 6.06
C ALA A 162 17.25 -5.29 5.12
N VAL A 163 17.58 -4.12 5.70
CA VAL A 163 17.88 -2.91 4.90
C VAL A 163 19.21 -3.06 4.17
N ASP A 164 20.17 -3.73 4.79
CA ASP A 164 21.49 -4.04 4.28
C ASP A 164 21.52 -5.14 3.20
N ASP A 165 20.38 -5.82 2.96
CA ASP A 165 20.20 -6.70 1.80
C ASP A 165 19.72 -5.93 0.55
N ASP A 166 19.22 -4.70 0.72
CA ASP A 166 18.74 -3.85 -0.38
C ASP A 166 19.88 -2.98 -0.91
N PRO A 167 20.18 -2.95 -2.23
CA PRO A 167 21.27 -2.14 -2.78
C PRO A 167 21.17 -0.64 -2.48
N LEU A 168 19.95 -0.09 -2.44
CA LEU A 168 19.73 1.31 -2.04
C LEU A 168 19.87 1.46 -0.52
N GLY A 169 19.43 0.48 0.25
CA GLY A 169 19.66 0.44 1.69
C GLY A 169 21.15 0.44 2.04
N VAL A 170 21.97 -0.38 1.36
CA VAL A 170 23.44 -0.39 1.50
C VAL A 170 24.03 0.98 1.18
N GLU A 171 23.65 1.59 0.05
CA GLU A 171 24.11 2.92 -0.35
C GLU A 171 23.81 3.97 0.73
N LEU A 172 22.57 4.01 1.24
CA LEU A 172 22.16 4.96 2.28
C LEU A 172 22.89 4.71 3.61
N LEU A 173 23.01 3.45 4.04
CA LEU A 173 23.70 3.08 5.28
C LEU A 173 25.20 3.42 5.21
N SER A 174 25.84 3.23 4.06
CA SER A 174 27.26 3.58 3.86
C SER A 174 27.53 5.08 4.03
N ARG A 175 26.50 5.91 3.84
CA ARG A 175 26.55 7.36 4.03
C ARG A 175 26.22 7.79 5.47
N GLY A 176 25.95 6.84 6.37
CA GLY A 176 25.62 7.11 7.77
C GLY A 176 24.12 7.32 8.03
N ALA A 177 23.24 6.90 7.12
CA ALA A 177 21.80 6.98 7.36
C ALA A 177 21.37 6.11 8.54
N ARG A 178 20.38 6.59 9.29
CA ARG A 178 19.73 5.83 10.35
C ARG A 178 18.44 5.19 9.84
N VAL A 179 18.14 3.99 10.31
CA VAL A 179 16.87 3.31 10.04
C VAL A 179 15.85 3.73 11.11
N ALA A 180 14.74 4.32 10.68
CA ALA A 180 13.62 4.66 11.55
C ALA A 180 12.75 3.43 11.87
N GLU A 181 11.71 3.64 12.67
CA GLU A 181 10.81 2.55 13.07
C GLU A 181 10.14 1.87 11.86
N ARG A 182 10.13 0.54 11.93
CA ARG A 182 9.48 -0.32 10.94
C ARG A 182 7.96 -0.22 11.03
N CYS A 183 7.36 -0.16 9.85
CA CYS A 183 5.91 -0.18 9.67
C CYS A 183 5.50 -1.40 8.87
N LEU A 184 4.49 -2.11 9.37
CA LEU A 184 3.83 -3.18 8.67
C LEU A 184 2.65 -2.61 7.87
N THR A 185 2.64 -2.85 6.56
CA THR A 185 1.46 -2.65 5.71
C THR A 185 0.57 -3.88 5.82
N MET A 186 -0.70 -3.67 6.12
CA MET A 186 -1.71 -4.72 6.13
C MET A 186 -2.81 -4.41 5.11
N THR A 187 -3.36 -5.45 4.48
CA THR A 187 -4.46 -5.31 3.51
C THR A 187 -5.63 -6.25 3.83
N ALA A 188 -6.83 -5.88 3.42
CA ALA A 188 -8.02 -6.69 3.62
C ALA A 188 -9.06 -6.49 2.51
N ASP A 189 -9.99 -7.44 2.39
CA ASP A 189 -11.27 -7.21 1.72
C ASP A 189 -12.17 -6.35 2.63
N SER A 190 -12.60 -5.19 2.14
CA SER A 190 -13.37 -4.23 2.95
C SER A 190 -14.69 -4.80 3.46
N ALA A 191 -15.37 -5.65 2.67
CA ALA A 191 -16.63 -6.25 3.08
C ALA A 191 -16.42 -7.31 4.18
N ARG A 192 -15.31 -8.06 4.12
CA ARG A 192 -14.93 -8.99 5.19
C ARG A 192 -14.63 -8.25 6.49
N VAL A 193 -13.94 -7.12 6.44
CA VAL A 193 -13.69 -6.29 7.63
C VAL A 193 -15.00 -5.80 8.24
N LEU A 194 -15.91 -5.29 7.42
CA LEU A 194 -17.23 -4.84 7.90
C LEU A 194 -18.06 -5.96 8.53
N ALA A 195 -18.00 -7.17 7.98
CA ALA A 195 -18.68 -8.33 8.57
C ALA A 195 -18.07 -8.73 9.93
N ALA A 196 -16.76 -8.53 10.12
CA ALA A 196 -16.06 -8.86 11.36
C ALA A 196 -16.22 -7.79 12.46
N LEU A 197 -16.49 -6.53 12.10
CA LEU A 197 -16.69 -5.44 13.06
C LEU A 197 -18.02 -5.62 13.82
N LYS A 198 -17.98 -6.29 14.98
CA LYS A 198 -19.16 -6.53 15.85
C LYS A 198 -19.57 -5.31 16.69
N VAL A 199 -19.54 -4.11 16.11
CA VAL A 199 -19.89 -2.86 16.80
C VAL A 199 -21.07 -2.22 16.08
N PRO A 200 -22.12 -1.77 16.81
CA PRO A 200 -23.18 -0.95 16.22
C PRO A 200 -22.58 0.28 15.55
N VAL A 201 -23.08 0.64 14.37
CA VAL A 201 -22.85 1.98 13.84
C VAL A 201 -23.56 2.94 14.81
N GLY A 202 -22.88 3.97 15.29
CA GLY A 202 -23.60 5.14 15.85
C GLY A 202 -24.58 5.67 14.80
N ARG A 203 -25.59 6.45 15.18
CA ARG A 203 -26.54 7.01 14.21
C ARG A 203 -25.76 7.82 13.15
N GLN A 204 -25.71 7.33 11.91
CA GLN A 204 -25.08 8.05 10.80
C GLN A 204 -25.98 9.21 10.38
N THR A 205 -25.44 10.43 10.39
CA THR A 205 -26.04 11.54 9.67
C THR A 205 -25.67 11.39 8.19
N LYS A 206 -26.66 11.38 7.29
CA LYS A 206 -26.41 11.33 5.85
C LYS A 206 -25.42 12.44 5.45
N PRO A 207 -24.52 12.20 4.49
CA PRO A 207 -23.69 13.26 3.93
C PRO A 207 -24.56 14.42 3.47
N THR A 208 -24.23 15.64 3.89
CA THR A 208 -24.79 16.85 3.31
C THR A 208 -24.25 16.96 1.89
N ALA A 209 -24.92 16.30 0.94
CA ALA A 209 -24.62 16.48 -0.46
C ALA A 209 -24.89 17.95 -0.81
N GLN A 210 -23.88 18.67 -1.28
CA GLN A 210 -24.15 19.85 -2.10
C GLN A 210 -24.84 19.35 -3.38
N PRO A 211 -25.94 19.98 -3.83
CA PRO A 211 -26.68 19.50 -4.99
C PRO A 211 -25.82 19.62 -6.26
N GLY A 212 -25.23 18.49 -6.67
CA GLY A 212 -24.63 18.29 -7.97
C GLY A 212 -25.69 17.92 -8.99
N LEU A 213 -25.58 18.52 -10.18
CA LEU A 213 -26.47 18.35 -11.32
C LEU A 213 -26.50 16.87 -11.76
N LEU A 214 -27.70 16.27 -11.81
CA LEU A 214 -28.10 14.93 -12.30
C LEU A 214 -28.26 13.80 -11.25
N GLY A 215 -29.53 13.56 -10.88
CA GLY A 215 -30.08 12.22 -10.62
C GLY A 215 -30.17 11.78 -9.16
N GLU A 216 -31.38 11.42 -8.71
CA GLU A 216 -31.72 11.06 -7.32
C GLU A 216 -31.06 9.76 -6.81
N PRO A 217 -30.77 9.66 -5.50
CA PRO A 217 -30.29 8.42 -4.87
C PRO A 217 -31.44 7.49 -4.50
N THR A 218 -31.35 6.21 -4.91
CA THR A 218 -32.25 5.14 -4.44
C THR A 218 -31.78 4.59 -3.09
N SER A 219 -32.68 4.58 -2.11
CA SER A 219 -32.50 3.97 -0.80
C SER A 219 -33.09 2.56 -0.75
N ALA A 220 -32.37 1.60 -0.15
CA ALA A 220 -32.99 0.43 0.48
C ALA A 220 -32.14 0.00 1.68
N GLY A 221 -32.67 0.24 2.88
CA GLY A 221 -32.08 -0.20 4.14
C GLY A 221 -32.36 -1.66 4.43
N ASN A 222 -31.51 -2.28 5.25
CA ASN A 222 -31.77 -3.57 5.87
C ASN A 222 -31.53 -3.45 7.38
N THR A 223 -32.58 -3.67 8.18
CA THR A 223 -32.58 -3.59 9.64
C THR A 223 -32.53 -4.99 10.25
N GLY A 224 -31.32 -5.50 10.48
CA GLY A 224 -31.08 -6.63 11.39
C GLY A 224 -30.78 -6.10 12.80
N ALA A 225 -31.62 -6.42 13.78
CA ALA A 225 -31.50 -5.91 15.15
C ALA A 225 -30.24 -6.43 15.87
N LEU A 226 -29.44 -5.50 16.42
CA LEU A 226 -28.28 -5.70 17.29
C LEU A 226 -28.56 -5.12 18.70
N PRO A 227 -27.80 -5.52 19.73
CA PRO A 227 -28.06 -5.21 21.14
C PRO A 227 -27.98 -3.69 21.44
N PRO A 228 -28.55 -3.23 22.57
CA PRO A 228 -28.78 -1.81 22.82
C PRO A 228 -27.46 -1.03 22.90
N ALA A 229 -27.41 0.09 22.17
CA ALA A 229 -26.28 1.01 22.11
C ALA A 229 -26.04 1.67 23.48
N GLY A 230 -24.94 1.33 24.13
CA GLY A 230 -24.40 2.19 25.19
C GLY A 230 -23.85 3.46 24.55
N ASP A 231 -24.34 4.63 24.96
CA ASP A 231 -23.92 6.00 24.61
C ASP A 231 -23.00 6.18 23.36
N THR A 232 -23.40 5.59 22.22
CA THR A 232 -22.66 5.71 20.97
C THR A 232 -23.13 7.02 20.32
N GLY A 233 -22.43 8.11 20.59
CA GLY A 233 -22.72 9.41 19.99
C GLY A 233 -22.82 9.36 18.46
N GLU A 234 -23.34 10.43 17.85
CA GLU A 234 -23.54 10.50 16.40
C GLU A 234 -22.19 10.52 15.67
N ILE A 235 -22.08 9.71 14.61
CA ILE A 235 -20.91 9.66 13.74
C ILE A 235 -21.23 10.37 12.43
N GLU A 236 -20.38 11.34 12.11
CA GLU A 236 -20.47 12.12 10.89
C GLU A 236 -19.29 11.76 9.98
N VAL A 237 -19.57 11.59 8.69
CA VAL A 237 -18.56 11.37 7.66
C VAL A 237 -18.68 12.45 6.60
N VAL A 238 -17.62 13.23 6.43
CA VAL A 238 -17.55 14.35 5.47
C VAL A 238 -16.44 14.15 4.45
N GLU A 239 -16.54 14.82 3.30
CA GLU A 239 -15.54 14.72 2.23
C GLU A 239 -14.40 15.74 2.37
N SER A 240 -14.60 16.78 3.18
CA SER A 240 -13.63 17.85 3.42
C SER A 240 -13.30 17.98 4.90
N VAL A 241 -12.05 18.35 5.20
CA VAL A 241 -11.58 18.56 6.57
C VAL A 241 -11.78 20.01 7.02
N ASP A 242 -12.40 20.19 8.18
CA ASP A 242 -12.57 21.48 8.85
C ASP A 242 -11.53 21.70 9.97
N ASP A 243 -11.49 22.91 10.51
CA ASP A 243 -10.50 23.29 11.53
C ASP A 243 -10.70 22.55 12.85
N GLU A 244 -11.94 22.15 13.16
CA GLU A 244 -12.26 21.40 14.37
C GLU A 244 -11.69 19.96 14.29
N TRP A 245 -11.88 19.29 13.15
CA TRP A 245 -11.26 17.99 12.90
C TRP A 245 -9.73 18.09 12.95
N LEU A 246 -9.15 19.14 12.34
CA LEU A 246 -7.71 19.38 12.35
C LEU A 246 -7.19 19.64 13.77
N ALA A 247 -7.91 20.39 14.60
CA ALA A 247 -7.53 20.66 15.99
C ALA A 247 -7.54 19.38 16.83
N ALA A 248 -8.57 18.54 16.71
CA ALA A 248 -8.62 17.24 17.37
C ALA A 248 -7.49 16.30 16.90
N HIS A 249 -7.23 16.28 15.59
CA HIS A 249 -6.12 15.51 14.99
C HIS A 249 -4.74 16.04 15.42
N ARG A 250 -4.60 17.35 15.66
CA ARG A 250 -3.37 17.93 16.23
C ARG A 250 -3.14 17.45 17.66
N GLY A 251 -4.19 17.43 18.49
CA GLY A 251 -4.15 16.90 19.85
C GLY A 251 -3.75 15.43 19.91
N TYR A 252 -4.25 14.62 18.96
CA TYR A 252 -3.78 13.24 18.74
C TYR A 252 -2.27 13.19 18.46
N ARG A 253 -1.77 14.01 17.54
CA ARG A 253 -0.35 13.97 17.17
C ARG A 253 0.59 14.42 18.28
N GLN A 254 0.21 15.44 19.04
CA GLN A 254 1.02 15.92 20.15
C GLN A 254 1.09 14.93 21.33
N SER A 255 0.07 14.07 21.48
CA SER A 255 0.01 13.08 22.56
C SER A 255 0.69 11.74 22.22
N ASP A 256 0.68 11.28 20.97
CA ASP A 256 1.12 9.93 20.60
C ASP A 256 2.30 9.87 19.59
N ARG A 257 2.69 10.96 18.90
CA ARG A 257 3.81 10.96 17.94
C ARG A 257 4.64 12.24 17.99
N ALA A 258 5.84 12.14 18.56
CA ALA A 258 6.90 13.15 18.44
C ALA A 258 7.44 13.20 16.99
N THR A 259 6.64 13.68 16.04
CA THR A 259 7.12 14.07 14.71
C THR A 259 7.14 15.59 14.60
N ALA A 260 8.31 16.11 14.95
CA ALA A 260 9.07 17.25 14.44
C ALA A 260 8.34 18.41 13.75
N GLY A 261 8.67 19.62 14.23
CA GLY A 261 8.54 20.88 13.52
C GLY A 261 7.50 21.80 14.13
N ALA A 262 7.94 22.81 14.89
CA ALA A 262 7.14 23.97 15.25
C ALA A 262 6.83 24.76 13.97
N THR A 263 5.87 24.30 13.18
CA THR A 263 5.20 25.16 12.21
C THR A 263 4.33 26.11 13.03
N ASP A 264 4.43 27.40 12.74
CA ASP A 264 3.53 28.42 13.31
C ASP A 264 2.08 27.96 13.17
N GLY A 265 1.26 28.30 14.17
CA GLY A 265 -0.08 27.74 14.37
C GLY A 265 -0.90 27.65 13.09
N ASP A 266 -0.94 28.73 12.30
CA ASP A 266 -1.73 28.82 11.06
C ASP A 266 -1.13 28.01 9.90
N MET A 267 0.20 28.04 9.74
CA MET A 267 0.89 27.27 8.69
C MET A 267 0.70 25.76 8.85
N TRP A 268 0.56 25.27 10.09
CA TRP A 268 0.30 23.86 10.35
C TRP A 268 -1.06 23.43 9.80
N PHE A 269 -2.12 24.23 9.99
CA PHE A 269 -3.47 23.89 9.55
C PHE A 269 -3.56 23.85 8.02
N ASP A 270 -2.96 24.82 7.34
CA ASP A 270 -2.93 24.86 5.88
C ASP A 270 -2.20 23.64 5.31
N LEU A 271 -1.01 23.33 5.85
CA LEU A 271 -0.22 22.20 5.42
C LEU A 271 -0.93 20.86 5.66
N ALA A 272 -1.55 20.72 6.84
CA ALA A 272 -2.35 19.55 7.19
C ALA A 272 -3.51 19.37 6.22
N ARG A 273 -4.25 20.45 5.94
CA ARG A 273 -5.37 20.45 4.99
C ARG A 273 -4.91 20.03 3.60
N THR A 274 -3.84 20.64 3.07
CA THR A 274 -3.31 20.28 1.74
C THR A 274 -2.92 18.81 1.65
N ILE A 275 -2.23 18.27 2.66
CA ILE A 275 -1.76 16.88 2.64
C ILE A 275 -2.92 15.89 2.81
N LEU A 276 -3.84 16.15 3.73
CA LEU A 276 -4.97 15.25 4.02
C LEU A 276 -6.04 15.28 2.91
N MET A 277 -6.14 16.36 2.15
CA MET A 277 -7.06 16.49 1.01
C MET A 277 -6.42 16.07 -0.32
N GLY A 278 -5.16 15.65 -0.33
CA GLY A 278 -4.40 15.39 -1.56
C GLY A 278 -4.60 14.03 -2.22
N SER A 279 -5.62 13.26 -1.82
CA SER A 279 -6.02 12.00 -2.45
C SER A 279 -7.04 12.22 -3.57
N PRO A 280 -7.22 11.27 -4.52
CA PRO A 280 -8.26 11.37 -5.55
C PRO A 280 -9.68 11.54 -4.97
N ALA A 281 -9.95 10.87 -3.86
CA ALA A 281 -11.11 11.10 -3.01
C ALA A 281 -10.74 10.85 -1.54
N GLN A 282 -11.50 11.43 -0.61
CA GLN A 282 -11.29 11.22 0.82
C GLN A 282 -12.58 11.24 1.62
N ARG A 283 -12.50 10.65 2.82
CA ARG A 283 -13.51 10.76 3.88
C ARG A 283 -12.84 11.09 5.21
N PHE A 284 -13.51 11.92 6.00
CA PHE A 284 -13.13 12.24 7.37
C PHE A 284 -14.31 11.89 8.26
N ALA A 285 -14.09 10.95 9.16
CA ALA A 285 -15.05 10.59 10.18
C ALA A 285 -14.73 11.33 11.47
N ARG A 286 -15.77 11.79 12.16
CA ARG A 286 -15.71 12.25 13.54
C ARG A 286 -16.92 11.73 14.32
N MET A 287 -16.71 11.44 15.59
CA MET A 287 -17.78 11.08 16.51
C MET A 287 -17.72 11.98 17.72
N ARG A 288 -18.88 12.47 18.15
CA ARG A 288 -19.01 13.41 19.28
C ARG A 288 -19.56 12.73 20.52
N ALA A 289 -19.11 13.15 21.69
CA ALA A 289 -19.72 12.73 22.95
C ALA A 289 -21.14 13.30 23.08
N THR A 290 -22.08 12.46 23.52
CA THR A 290 -23.41 12.92 23.92
C THR A 290 -23.29 13.89 25.09
N GLY A 291 -23.89 15.06 24.99
CA GLY A 291 -23.84 16.09 26.04
C GLY A 291 -22.81 17.18 25.76
N SER A 292 -21.51 16.87 25.81
CA SER A 292 -20.47 17.91 25.63
C SER A 292 -20.30 18.35 24.18
N GLY A 293 -20.59 17.46 23.22
CA GLY A 293 -20.37 17.72 21.79
C GLY A 293 -18.91 17.60 21.35
N ASP A 294 -17.98 17.30 22.25
CA ASP A 294 -16.55 17.18 21.94
C ASP A 294 -16.29 15.99 21.01
N ILE A 295 -15.31 16.13 20.11
CA ILE A 295 -14.83 15.03 19.28
C ILE A 295 -14.09 14.00 20.16
N VAL A 296 -14.65 12.81 20.28
CA VAL A 296 -14.09 11.69 21.08
C VAL A 296 -13.45 10.59 20.23
N ALA A 297 -13.73 10.57 18.93
CA ALA A 297 -13.04 9.71 17.98
C ALA A 297 -13.03 10.34 16.59
N LEU A 298 -11.96 10.08 15.82
CA LEU A 298 -11.81 10.55 14.45
C LEU A 298 -11.06 9.55 13.59
N GLY A 299 -11.17 9.70 12.27
CA GLY A 299 -10.47 8.88 11.31
C GLY A 299 -10.48 9.47 9.90
N ARG A 300 -9.53 9.06 9.07
CA ARG A 300 -9.44 9.43 7.67
C ARG A 300 -9.41 8.19 6.78
N ALA A 301 -10.10 8.28 5.65
CA ALA A 301 -9.96 7.38 4.51
C ALA A 301 -9.40 8.16 3.32
N GLY A 302 -8.23 7.77 2.81
CA GLY A 302 -7.73 8.20 1.50
C GLY A 302 -8.15 7.16 0.46
N ILE A 303 -8.85 7.58 -0.60
CA ILE A 303 -9.46 6.67 -1.57
C ILE A 303 -8.76 6.82 -2.92
N THR A 304 -8.34 5.69 -3.45
CA THR A 304 -7.79 5.51 -4.80
C THR A 304 -8.62 4.45 -5.53
N PRO A 305 -8.53 4.31 -6.87
CA PRO A 305 -9.35 3.34 -7.59
C PRO A 305 -9.28 1.93 -7.00
N GLY A 306 -10.42 1.41 -6.53
CA GLY A 306 -10.55 0.08 -5.93
C GLY A 306 -10.02 -0.09 -4.50
N TRP A 307 -9.40 0.94 -3.91
CA TRP A 307 -8.68 0.88 -2.63
C TRP A 307 -9.04 2.00 -1.66
N VAL A 308 -9.07 1.68 -0.37
CA VAL A 308 -9.17 2.65 0.72
C VAL A 308 -8.03 2.50 1.70
N GLY A 309 -7.28 3.57 1.91
CA GLY A 309 -6.26 3.69 2.94
C GLY A 309 -6.83 4.27 4.23
N LEU A 310 -6.89 3.48 5.29
CA LEU A 310 -7.29 3.93 6.62
C LEU A 310 -6.10 4.58 7.32
N GLY A 311 -6.31 5.75 7.90
CA GLY A 311 -5.27 6.50 8.60
C GLY A 311 -5.86 7.49 9.59
N SER A 312 -4.98 8.09 10.40
CA SER A 312 -5.37 9.05 11.45
C SER A 312 -6.51 8.52 12.34
N ILE A 313 -6.55 7.23 12.64
CA ILE A 313 -7.57 6.68 13.55
C ILE A 313 -7.17 7.05 14.97
N TRP A 314 -8.04 7.76 15.67
CA TRP A 314 -7.82 8.18 17.05
C TRP A 314 -9.08 8.08 17.88
N VAL A 315 -8.90 7.79 19.16
CA VAL A 315 -9.94 7.77 20.19
C VAL A 315 -9.39 8.49 21.42
N ALA A 316 -10.19 9.38 22.00
CA ALA A 316 -9.89 10.10 23.22
C ALA A 316 -9.41 9.12 24.32
N PRO A 317 -8.30 9.40 25.04
CA PRO A 317 -7.68 8.44 25.95
C PRO A 317 -8.62 7.83 27.00
N ASP A 318 -9.50 8.65 27.55
CA ASP A 318 -10.53 8.33 28.54
C ASP A 318 -11.73 7.56 27.96
N ARG A 319 -11.85 7.51 26.63
CA ARG A 319 -12.92 6.82 25.88
C ARG A 319 -12.43 5.59 25.11
N ARG A 320 -11.18 5.16 25.34
CA ARG A 320 -10.60 3.97 24.70
C ARG A 320 -11.29 2.69 25.20
N ARG A 321 -11.26 1.64 24.38
CA ARG A 321 -11.89 0.32 24.65
C ARG A 321 -13.43 0.31 24.71
N GLU A 322 -14.08 1.41 24.36
CA GLU A 322 -15.54 1.49 24.20
C GLU A 322 -16.04 1.13 22.78
N GLY A 323 -15.14 0.68 21.89
CA GLY A 323 -15.48 0.34 20.51
C GLY A 323 -15.50 1.52 19.52
N LEU A 324 -15.23 2.75 19.98
CA LEU A 324 -15.33 3.97 19.16
C LEU A 324 -14.45 3.94 17.89
N GLY A 325 -13.23 3.43 18.00
CA GLY A 325 -12.34 3.28 16.83
C GLY A 325 -12.84 2.27 15.80
N ALA A 326 -13.57 1.24 16.24
CA ALA A 326 -14.21 0.28 15.36
C ALA A 326 -15.44 0.91 14.67
N SER A 327 -16.23 1.74 15.36
CA SER A 327 -17.32 2.50 14.75
C SER A 327 -16.82 3.50 13.70
N VAL A 328 -15.73 4.22 13.98
CA VAL A 328 -15.06 5.10 13.00
C VAL A 328 -14.58 4.31 11.79
N THR A 329 -13.89 3.19 12.03
CA THR A 329 -13.40 2.33 10.93
C THR A 329 -14.55 1.81 10.07
N ARG A 330 -15.65 1.36 10.68
CA ARG A 330 -16.86 0.91 9.99
C ARG A 330 -17.42 2.00 9.08
N ALA A 331 -17.66 3.20 9.62
CA ALA A 331 -18.25 4.30 8.85
C ALA A 331 -17.38 4.74 7.67
N LEU A 332 -16.05 4.76 7.84
CA LEU A 332 -15.11 5.04 6.75
C LEU A 332 -15.15 3.97 5.66
N LEU A 333 -15.18 2.68 6.03
CA LEU A 333 -15.24 1.58 5.07
C LEU A 333 -16.58 1.53 4.32
N GLU A 334 -17.70 1.73 5.02
CA GLU A 334 -19.02 1.84 4.39
C GLU A 334 -19.04 2.97 3.36
N SER A 335 -18.58 4.17 3.74
CA SER A 335 -18.52 5.31 2.81
C SER A 335 -17.56 5.09 1.63
N ALA A 336 -16.46 4.35 1.84
CA ALA A 336 -15.52 4.03 0.76
C ALA A 336 -16.07 2.97 -0.20
N LEU A 337 -16.89 2.02 0.29
CA LEU A 337 -17.56 1.03 -0.55
C LEU A 337 -18.57 1.68 -1.49
N ASP A 338 -19.26 2.74 -1.07
CA ASP A 338 -20.21 3.48 -1.92
C ASP A 338 -19.56 4.03 -3.19
N VAL A 339 -18.27 4.36 -3.13
CA VAL A 339 -17.47 4.85 -4.27
C VAL A 339 -16.56 3.78 -4.90
N GLY A 340 -16.81 2.50 -4.59
CA GLY A 340 -16.16 1.37 -5.28
C GLY A 340 -14.84 0.88 -4.67
N ALA A 341 -14.41 1.37 -3.51
CA ALA A 341 -13.19 0.91 -2.85
C ALA A 341 -13.42 -0.43 -2.11
N ARG A 342 -13.20 -1.55 -2.80
CA ARG A 342 -13.45 -2.91 -2.30
C ARG A 342 -12.30 -3.51 -1.50
N SER A 343 -11.08 -3.02 -1.69
CA SER A 343 -9.90 -3.43 -0.91
C SER A 343 -9.52 -2.32 0.07
N SER A 344 -9.02 -2.68 1.24
CA SER A 344 -8.56 -1.73 2.25
C SER A 344 -7.10 -1.98 2.60
N HIS A 345 -6.40 -0.93 3.00
CA HIS A 345 -5.04 -1.00 3.52
C HIS A 345 -4.84 -0.05 4.70
N LEU A 346 -3.87 -0.39 5.54
CA LEU A 346 -3.43 0.46 6.66
C LEU A 346 -1.95 0.23 6.94
N GLN A 347 -1.34 1.13 7.71
CA GLN A 347 0.03 0.95 8.20
C GLN A 347 0.04 1.02 9.72
N VAL A 348 0.73 0.07 10.34
CA VAL A 348 0.88 -0.02 11.79
C VAL A 348 2.36 -0.17 12.14
N LEU A 349 2.83 0.51 13.18
CA LEU A 349 4.19 0.33 13.66
C LEU A 349 4.38 -1.14 14.05
N SER A 350 5.47 -1.77 13.62
CA SER A 350 5.65 -3.22 13.78
C SER A 350 5.71 -3.64 15.25
N HIS A 351 6.17 -2.76 16.14
CA HIS A 351 6.19 -3.01 17.60
C HIS A 351 4.81 -2.83 18.26
N ASN A 352 3.80 -2.28 17.58
CA ASN A 352 2.46 -2.08 18.14
C ASN A 352 1.64 -3.37 18.05
N GLY A 353 2.01 -4.35 18.87
CA GLY A 353 1.38 -5.68 18.91
C GLY A 353 -0.14 -5.62 19.18
N ALA A 354 -0.60 -4.67 20.00
CA ALA A 354 -2.02 -4.51 20.30
C ALA A 354 -2.84 -4.09 19.07
N ALA A 355 -2.39 -3.07 18.33
CA ALA A 355 -3.06 -2.64 17.11
C ALA A 355 -2.99 -3.73 16.01
N ARG A 356 -1.84 -4.42 15.88
CA ARG A 356 -1.69 -5.54 14.95
C ARG A 356 -2.71 -6.67 15.23
N ALA A 357 -2.82 -7.09 16.49
CA ALA A 357 -3.78 -8.11 16.89
C ALA A 357 -5.24 -7.68 16.64
N MET A 358 -5.55 -6.39 16.88
CA MET A 358 -6.87 -5.83 16.57
C MET A 358 -7.18 -5.91 15.06
N TYR A 359 -6.24 -5.51 14.21
CA TYR A 359 -6.44 -5.51 12.75
C TYR A 359 -6.53 -6.94 12.19
N ASP A 360 -5.70 -7.86 12.69
CA ASP A 360 -5.76 -9.28 12.35
C ASP A 360 -7.13 -9.90 12.69
N ALA A 361 -7.66 -9.60 13.89
CA ALA A 361 -8.96 -10.10 14.34
C ALA A 361 -10.14 -9.64 13.48
N ILE A 362 -10.00 -8.54 12.74
CA ILE A 362 -11.03 -8.04 11.82
C ILE A 362 -10.70 -8.33 10.34
N GLY A 363 -9.70 -9.16 10.05
CA GLY A 363 -9.43 -9.70 8.73
C GLY A 363 -8.40 -8.96 7.89
N PHE A 364 -7.61 -8.07 8.47
CA PHE A 364 -6.40 -7.56 7.82
C PHE A 364 -5.28 -8.59 7.88
N GLU A 365 -4.59 -8.77 6.76
CA GLU A 365 -3.46 -9.69 6.63
C GLU A 365 -2.17 -8.87 6.37
N PRO A 366 -1.01 -9.28 6.91
CA PRO A 366 0.29 -8.71 6.55
C PRO A 366 0.53 -8.76 5.04
N HIS A 367 1.01 -7.66 4.44
CA HIS A 367 1.39 -7.61 3.02
C HIS A 367 2.90 -7.46 2.86
N HIS A 368 3.49 -6.46 3.50
CA HIS A 368 4.91 -6.12 3.38
C HIS A 368 5.31 -5.16 4.49
N ASP A 369 6.60 -5.04 4.76
CA ASP A 369 7.11 -4.01 5.65
C ASP A 369 7.70 -2.86 4.85
N TYR A 370 7.72 -1.68 5.46
CA TYR A 370 8.60 -0.60 5.03
C TYR A 370 9.28 0.05 6.23
N VAL A 371 10.45 0.63 5.95
CA VAL A 371 11.18 1.49 6.89
C VAL A 371 11.45 2.83 6.20
N ASN A 372 11.62 3.86 7.01
CA ASN A 372 12.23 5.10 6.55
C ASN A 372 13.71 5.05 6.88
N VAL A 373 14.57 5.28 5.89
CA VAL A 373 16.01 5.41 6.05
C VAL A 373 16.35 6.88 5.88
N ILE A 374 16.87 7.48 6.95
CA ILE A 374 16.98 8.94 7.09
C ILE A 374 18.45 9.32 7.13
N LEU A 375 18.86 10.17 6.19
CA LEU A 375 20.16 10.84 6.20
C LEU A 375 19.94 12.28 6.68
N GLU A 376 20.53 12.62 7.81
CA GLU A 376 20.53 13.99 8.31
C GLU A 376 21.39 14.87 7.40
N GLN A 377 21.05 16.15 7.28
CA GLN A 377 21.91 17.10 6.57
C GLN A 377 23.19 17.34 7.42
N PRO A 378 24.36 17.47 6.77
CA PRO A 378 25.62 17.75 7.47
C PRO A 378 25.65 19.10 8.20
#